data_AF-A0A9E0AP12-F1
#
_entry.id   AF-A0A9E0AP12-F1
#
_cell.length_a   1.000
_cell.length_b   1.000
_cell.length_c   1.000
_cell.angle_alpha   90.00
_cell.angle_beta   90.00
_cell.angle_gamma   90.00
#
_symmetry.space_group_name_H-M   'P 1'
#
loop_
_entity.id
_entity.type
_entity.pdbx_description
1 polymer ?
#
loop_
_entity_poly.entity_id
_entity_poly.type
_entity_poly.pdbx_seq_one_letter_code
_entity_poly.pdbx_strand_id
1 'polypeptide(L)'
;MTDRRRTMLYFRKVTLNEVNGTKVEAAIRKFTARRHTSLDLQSSSTDIWTEKLFLGLENENSIQVTRIRTSFERLLPKLIVRFDKERGFSEYRIRYSLISNSVFAFITLAIVLNVIYSLINLQIEGDISTIFTFFILFLFLTVVELRLTNARLIKAIVKMKEPSSSI
;
A
#
# COMPACT_ATOMS: atom_id res chain seq x y z
N MET A 1 11.10 -27.16 10.48
CA MET A 1 11.37 -26.11 9.45
C MET A 1 10.49 -24.93 9.80
N THR A 2 11.05 -23.98 10.55
CA THR A 2 10.28 -23.02 11.35
C THR A 2 9.83 -21.85 10.48
N ASP A 3 8.54 -21.79 10.19
CA ASP A 3 7.84 -20.67 9.54
C ASP A 3 8.01 -19.41 10.42
N ARG A 4 9.11 -18.67 10.20
CA ARG A 4 9.27 -17.30 10.73
C ARG A 4 8.30 -16.39 9.97
N ARG A 5 7.02 -16.48 10.29
CA ARG A 5 6.11 -15.36 10.07
C ARG A 5 6.61 -14.23 10.95
N ARG A 6 7.41 -13.32 10.38
CA ARG A 6 7.36 -11.94 10.86
C ARG A 6 5.89 -11.55 10.69
N THR A 7 5.17 -11.47 11.80
CA THR A 7 3.75 -11.09 11.86
C THR A 7 3.64 -9.62 11.48
N MET A 8 3.87 -9.33 10.19
CA MET A 8 3.48 -8.07 9.59
C MET A 8 1.97 -8.11 9.45
N LEU A 9 1.28 -7.13 10.03
CA LEU A 9 -0.16 -6.97 9.90
C LEU A 9 -0.49 -6.58 8.45
N TYR A 10 -1.20 -7.47 7.76
CA TYR A 10 -1.78 -7.20 6.44
C TYR A 10 -3.29 -7.07 6.63
N PHE A 11 -3.87 -6.00 6.11
CA PHE A 11 -5.30 -5.75 6.28
C PHE A 11 -6.13 -6.27 5.11
N ARG A 12 -5.51 -6.63 3.97
CA ARG A 12 -6.22 -7.19 2.82
C ARG A 12 -5.40 -8.22 2.07
N LYS A 13 -6.03 -9.34 1.74
CA LYS A 13 -5.52 -10.40 0.85
C LYS A 13 -6.39 -10.46 -0.39
N VAL A 14 -5.78 -10.55 -1.57
CA VAL A 14 -6.48 -10.69 -2.85
C VAL A 14 -5.91 -11.88 -3.60
N THR A 15 -6.79 -12.78 -4.04
CA THR A 15 -6.44 -13.98 -4.80
C THR A 15 -6.69 -13.72 -6.28
N LEU A 16 -5.75 -14.10 -7.13
CA LEU A 16 -5.79 -13.96 -8.58
C LEU A 16 -6.11 -15.33 -9.21
N ASN A 17 -7.32 -15.84 -9.00
CA ASN A 17 -7.72 -17.20 -9.41
C ASN A 17 -7.73 -17.40 -10.95
N GLU A 18 -7.88 -16.34 -11.73
CA GLU A 18 -8.07 -16.42 -13.19
C GLU A 18 -6.82 -16.03 -14.01
N VAL A 19 -5.72 -15.66 -13.35
CA VAL A 19 -4.51 -15.15 -14.04
C VAL A 19 -3.34 -16.07 -13.75
N ASN A 20 -2.66 -16.53 -14.80
CA ASN A 20 -1.45 -17.34 -14.67
C ASN A 20 -0.38 -16.55 -13.88
N GLY A 21 0.06 -17.10 -12.74
CA GLY A 21 1.01 -16.46 -11.82
C GLY A 21 2.32 -16.03 -12.49
N THR A 22 2.77 -16.77 -13.50
CA THR A 22 3.98 -16.42 -14.28
C THR A 22 3.78 -15.13 -15.11
N LYS A 23 2.58 -14.89 -15.64
CA LYS A 23 2.24 -13.64 -16.33
C LYS A 23 2.17 -12.47 -15.34
N VAL A 24 1.57 -12.69 -14.17
CA VAL A 24 1.53 -11.67 -13.11
C VAL A 24 2.95 -11.29 -12.69
N GLU A 25 3.82 -12.27 -12.46
CA GLU A 25 5.21 -12.05 -12.09
C GLU A 25 5.95 -11.19 -13.14
N ALA A 26 5.90 -11.59 -14.41
CA ALA A 26 6.59 -10.86 -15.47
C ALA A 26 5.99 -9.47 -15.71
N ALA A 27 4.68 -9.27 -15.54
CA ALA A 27 4.04 -7.96 -15.59
C ALA A 27 4.55 -7.06 -14.44
N ILE A 28 4.55 -7.57 -13.21
CA ILE A 28 5.02 -6.82 -12.04
C ILE A 28 6.50 -6.48 -12.21
N ARG A 29 7.36 -7.43 -12.60
CA ARG A 29 8.79 -7.15 -12.86
C ARG A 29 9.00 -6.12 -13.98
N LYS A 30 8.21 -6.17 -15.06
CA LYS A 30 8.29 -5.22 -16.19
C LYS A 30 7.92 -3.79 -15.77
N PHE A 31 6.84 -3.62 -15.01
CA PHE A 31 6.32 -2.30 -14.62
C PHE A 31 6.87 -1.77 -13.29
N THR A 32 7.78 -2.51 -12.65
CA THR A 32 8.42 -2.11 -11.39
C THR A 32 9.82 -1.56 -11.63
N ALA A 33 10.12 -0.40 -11.06
CA ALA A 33 11.48 0.09 -10.90
C ALA A 33 12.10 -0.54 -9.65
N ARG A 34 13.12 -1.38 -9.84
CA ARG A 34 13.83 -2.06 -8.75
C ARG A 34 14.58 -1.05 -7.89
N ARG A 35 14.55 -1.25 -6.58
CA ARG A 35 15.28 -0.47 -5.59
C ARG A 35 15.96 -1.42 -4.61
N HIS A 36 17.13 -1.03 -4.13
CA HIS A 36 18.00 -1.88 -3.29
C HIS A 36 17.92 -1.56 -1.79
N THR A 37 17.16 -0.54 -1.38
CA THR A 37 17.08 -0.08 0.02
C THR A 37 15.67 -0.18 0.58
N SER A 38 15.56 -0.50 1.87
CA SER A 38 14.28 -0.63 2.57
C SER A 38 14.15 0.33 3.75
N LEU A 39 13.41 1.43 3.53
CA LEU A 39 12.56 2.10 4.52
C LEU A 39 11.34 2.64 3.75
N ASP A 40 10.37 1.75 3.52
CA ASP A 40 9.17 1.89 2.67
C ASP A 40 9.35 2.35 1.22
N LEU A 41 10.56 2.30 0.66
CA LEU A 41 10.94 2.78 -0.67
C LEU A 41 10.72 4.30 -0.81
N GLN A 42 11.68 5.03 -0.23
CA GLN A 42 11.76 6.50 -0.07
C GLN A 42 11.26 7.28 -1.29
N SER A 43 10.43 8.28 -1.00
CA SER A 43 9.63 9.10 -1.90
C SER A 43 10.43 9.69 -3.07
N SER A 44 10.48 9.01 -4.22
CA SER A 44 10.63 9.73 -5.48
C SER A 44 9.23 10.07 -5.97
N SER A 45 8.80 11.31 -5.74
CA SER A 45 7.86 11.92 -6.68
C SER A 45 8.65 12.09 -7.96
N THR A 46 8.59 11.10 -8.82
CA THR A 46 9.14 11.26 -10.16
C THR A 46 8.06 11.98 -10.94
N ASP A 47 8.20 13.29 -11.11
CA ASP A 47 7.42 14.08 -12.08
C ASP A 47 7.86 13.75 -13.53
N ILE A 48 8.70 12.71 -13.69
CA ILE A 48 9.23 12.23 -14.96
C ILE A 48 8.41 11.04 -15.40
N TRP A 49 7.81 11.19 -16.59
CA TRP A 49 7.09 10.20 -17.39
C TRP A 49 7.92 8.94 -17.61
N THR A 50 7.97 8.06 -16.61
CA THR A 50 8.60 6.76 -16.71
C THR A 50 7.52 5.74 -17.04
N GLU A 51 7.77 4.78 -17.94
CA GLU A 51 6.84 3.68 -18.22
C GLU A 51 6.57 2.77 -17.00
N LYS A 52 7.30 2.98 -15.90
CA LYS A 52 7.18 2.24 -14.65
C LYS A 52 6.00 2.78 -13.84
N LEU A 53 5.19 1.86 -13.31
CA LEU A 53 4.00 2.17 -12.50
C LEU A 53 4.25 2.00 -11.00
N PHE A 54 5.27 1.21 -10.65
CA PHE A 54 5.57 0.82 -9.27
C PHE A 54 7.05 1.00 -8.94
N LEU A 55 7.34 1.28 -7.67
CA LEU A 55 8.65 1.08 -7.06
C LEU A 55 8.63 -0.25 -6.33
N GLY A 56 9.69 -1.05 -6.43
CA GLY A 56 9.70 -2.34 -5.75
C GLY A 56 11.03 -2.76 -5.19
N LEU A 57 10.93 -3.53 -4.12
CA LEU A 57 12.00 -4.20 -3.42
C LEU A 57 11.80 -5.70 -3.60
N GLU A 58 12.79 -6.36 -4.18
CA GLU A 58 12.79 -7.80 -4.35
C GLU A 58 13.63 -8.45 -3.26
N ASN A 59 12.98 -9.28 -2.44
CA ASN A 59 13.63 -10.13 -1.46
C ASN A 59 13.66 -11.57 -1.99
N GLU A 60 14.38 -12.45 -1.31
CA GLU A 60 14.49 -13.87 -1.66
C GLU A 60 13.11 -14.55 -1.80
N ASN A 61 12.20 -14.30 -0.85
CA ASN A 61 10.90 -14.98 -0.80
C ASN A 61 9.70 -14.12 -1.25
N SER A 62 9.90 -12.82 -1.52
CA SER A 62 8.78 -11.92 -1.85
C SER A 62 9.19 -10.72 -2.69
N ILE A 63 8.24 -10.16 -3.44
CA ILE A 63 8.38 -8.87 -4.10
C ILE A 63 7.41 -7.89 -3.41
N GLN A 64 7.95 -6.80 -2.87
CA GLN A 64 7.15 -5.71 -2.31
C GLN A 64 7.15 -4.56 -3.30
N VAL A 65 5.98 -4.04 -3.62
CA VAL A 65 5.81 -2.90 -4.53
C VAL A 65 4.94 -1.82 -3.91
N THR A 66 5.20 -0.58 -4.28
CA THR A 66 4.37 0.58 -3.94
C THR A 66 4.17 1.43 -5.18
N ARG A 67 3.05 2.13 -5.25
CA ARG A 67 2.69 2.97 -6.38
C ARG A 67 3.65 4.17 -6.49
N ILE A 68 4.09 4.50 -7.71
CA ILE A 68 4.79 5.77 -7.96
C ILE A 68 3.78 6.92 -7.83
N ARG A 69 4.10 7.93 -7.03
CA ARG A 69 3.17 9.03 -6.69
C ARG A 69 3.63 10.34 -7.29
N THR A 70 2.69 11.17 -7.71
CA THR A 70 2.96 12.57 -8.02
C THR A 70 3.01 13.41 -6.73
N SER A 71 3.51 14.64 -6.84
CA SER A 71 3.65 15.55 -5.70
C SER A 71 2.32 15.80 -4.95
N PHE A 72 1.18 15.85 -5.65
CA PHE A 72 -0.15 15.99 -5.05
C PHE A 72 -0.64 14.74 -4.30
N GLU A 73 -0.19 13.56 -4.72
CA GLU A 73 -0.58 12.27 -4.13
C GLU A 73 0.24 11.92 -2.87
N ARG A 74 1.16 12.79 -2.44
CA ARG A 74 1.96 12.60 -1.22
C ARG A 74 1.11 12.59 0.06
N LEU A 75 -0.02 13.27 0.05
CA LEU A 75 -0.95 13.33 1.20
C LEU A 75 -1.70 12.00 1.40
N LEU A 76 -1.73 11.12 0.41
CA LEU A 76 -2.40 9.83 0.52
C LEU A 76 -1.57 8.89 1.41
N PRO A 77 -2.20 8.10 2.30
CA PRO A 77 -1.49 7.12 3.10
C PRO A 77 -0.80 6.11 2.19
N LYS A 78 0.45 5.77 2.48
CA LYS A 78 1.28 4.88 1.69
C LYS A 78 0.92 3.42 1.90
N LEU A 79 0.64 2.74 0.78
CA LEU A 79 0.33 1.32 0.73
C LEU A 79 1.48 0.54 0.09
N ILE A 80 1.70 -0.65 0.64
CA ILE A 80 2.70 -1.61 0.17
C ILE A 80 1.96 -2.88 -0.19
N VAL A 81 2.13 -3.30 -1.43
CA VAL A 81 1.60 -4.54 -1.99
C VAL A 81 2.73 -5.57 -1.97
N ARG A 82 2.49 -6.73 -1.37
CA ARG A 82 3.44 -7.83 -1.29
C ARG A 82 2.94 -9.02 -2.07
N PHE A 83 3.78 -9.52 -2.95
CA PHE A 83 3.63 -10.78 -3.67
C PHE A 83 4.61 -11.80 -3.07
N ASP A 84 4.12 -12.99 -2.75
CA ASP A 84 4.97 -14.08 -2.23
C ASP A 84 5.38 -15.02 -3.37
N LYS A 85 6.69 -15.23 -3.51
CA LYS A 85 7.27 -16.08 -4.57
C LYS A 85 6.91 -17.54 -4.35
N GLU A 86 6.89 -17.99 -3.10
CA GLU A 86 6.52 -19.36 -2.70
C GLU A 86 5.08 -19.75 -3.11
N ARG A 87 4.21 -18.75 -3.29
CA ARG A 87 2.81 -18.96 -3.74
C ARG A 87 2.64 -18.71 -5.24
N GLY A 88 3.74 -18.60 -5.98
CA GLY A 88 3.73 -18.43 -7.44
C GLY A 88 2.99 -17.18 -7.91
N PHE A 89 3.00 -16.08 -7.13
CA PHE A 89 2.31 -14.82 -7.46
C PHE A 89 0.78 -14.94 -7.66
N SER A 90 0.17 -16.04 -7.18
CA SER A 90 -1.28 -16.27 -7.24
C SER A 90 -2.09 -15.39 -6.28
N GLU A 91 -1.42 -14.75 -5.33
CA GLU A 91 -2.03 -13.86 -4.35
C GLU A 91 -1.12 -12.69 -4.02
N TYR A 92 -1.74 -11.58 -3.60
CA TYR A 92 -1.03 -10.46 -3.04
C TYR A 92 -1.70 -9.95 -1.77
N ARG A 93 -0.87 -9.34 -0.92
CA ARG A 93 -1.28 -8.78 0.37
C ARG A 93 -0.99 -7.29 0.40
N ILE A 94 -1.91 -6.49 0.96
CA ILE A 94 -1.73 -5.05 1.11
C ILE A 94 -1.55 -4.71 2.59
N ARG A 95 -0.57 -3.84 2.88
CA ARG A 95 -0.34 -3.26 4.20
C ARG A 95 -0.06 -1.76 4.09
N TYR A 96 -0.19 -1.04 5.21
CA TYR A 96 0.33 0.31 5.29
C TYR A 96 1.86 0.30 5.32
N SER A 97 2.44 1.35 4.74
CA SER A 97 3.79 1.79 5.03
C SER A 97 3.92 2.09 6.53
N LEU A 98 5.11 1.91 7.07
CA LEU A 98 5.49 2.28 8.42
C LEU A 98 5.06 3.71 8.78
N ILE A 99 5.31 4.69 7.91
CA ILE A 99 4.90 6.09 8.16
C ILE A 99 3.39 6.20 8.32
N SER A 100 2.63 5.63 7.38
CA SER A 100 1.16 5.68 7.43
C SER A 100 0.58 4.88 8.58
N ASN A 101 1.24 3.78 8.96
CA ASN A 101 0.87 3.00 10.14
C ASN A 101 1.13 3.80 11.43
N SER A 102 2.25 4.53 11.51
CA SER A 102 2.54 5.41 12.64
C SER A 102 1.55 6.55 12.76
N VAL A 103 1.17 7.19 11.64
CA VAL A 103 0.12 8.23 11.63
C VAL A 103 -1.22 7.66 12.10
N PHE A 104 -1.61 6.51 11.57
CA PHE A 104 -2.85 5.85 11.98
C PHE A 104 -2.86 5.49 13.48
N ALA A 105 -1.76 4.93 13.98
CA ALA A 105 -1.59 4.60 15.40
C ALA A 105 -1.65 5.85 16.29
N PHE A 106 -1.03 6.95 15.87
CA PHE A 106 -1.03 8.21 16.61
C PHE A 106 -2.44 8.81 16.70
N ILE A 107 -3.19 8.88 15.59
CA ILE A 107 -4.57 9.39 15.59
C ILE A 107 -5.46 8.50 16.46
N THR A 108 -5.31 7.18 16.35
CA THR A 108 -6.09 6.23 17.17
C THR A 108 -5.79 6.40 18.65
N LEU A 109 -4.52 6.55 19.02
CA LEU A 109 -4.11 6.81 20.40
C LEU A 109 -4.68 8.14 20.91
N ALA A 110 -4.64 9.20 20.09
CA ALA A 110 -5.22 10.49 20.45
C ALA A 110 -6.72 10.40 20.74
N ILE A 111 -7.47 9.65 19.94
CA ILE A 111 -8.90 9.39 20.20
C ILE A 111 -9.09 8.65 21.52
N VAL A 112 -8.33 7.57 21.76
CA VAL A 112 -8.45 6.78 22.99
C VAL A 112 -8.17 7.63 24.23
N LEU A 113 -7.10 8.44 24.22
CA LEU A 113 -6.76 9.33 25.33
C LEU A 113 -7.84 10.38 25.58
N ASN A 114 -8.39 10.96 24.51
CA ASN A 114 -9.48 11.94 24.59
C ASN A 114 -10.77 11.33 25.13
N VAL A 115 -11.11 10.11 24.72
CA VAL A 115 -12.28 9.39 25.25
C VAL A 115 -12.10 9.10 26.74
N ILE A 116 -10.92 8.64 27.16
CA ILE A 116 -10.62 8.41 28.58
C ILE A 116 -10.75 9.72 29.37
N TYR A 117 -10.18 10.82 28.87
CA TYR A 117 -10.26 12.13 29.51
C TYR A 117 -11.72 12.62 29.63
N SER A 118 -12.51 12.48 28.57
CA SER A 118 -13.92 12.88 28.56
C SER A 118 -14.77 12.05 29.52
N LEU A 119 -14.49 10.76 29.64
CA LEU A 119 -15.16 9.88 30.61
C LEU A 119 -14.86 10.26 32.06
N ILE A 120 -13.62 10.70 32.36
CA ILE A 120 -13.22 11.13 33.70
C ILE A 120 -13.85 12.47 34.06
N ASN A 121 -13.88 13.43 33.13
CA ASN A 121 -14.32 14.80 33.40
C ASN A 121 -15.79 15.07 33.06
N LEU A 122 -16.51 14.08 32.50
CA LEU A 122 -17.93 14.19 32.08
C LEU A 122 -18.21 15.37 31.14
N GLN A 123 -17.19 15.82 30.40
CA GLN A 123 -17.28 16.93 29.45
C GLN A 123 -16.78 16.46 28.09
N ILE A 124 -17.52 16.81 27.05
CA ILE A 124 -17.14 16.56 25.66
C ILE A 124 -16.54 17.85 25.13
N GLU A 125 -15.21 17.88 24.97
CA GLU A 125 -14.52 19.01 24.37
C GLU A 125 -14.64 18.98 22.83
N GLY A 126 -14.63 20.16 22.21
CA GLY A 126 -14.66 20.31 20.75
C GLY A 126 -13.47 19.65 20.04
N ASP A 127 -12.38 19.40 20.77
CA ASP A 127 -11.16 18.76 20.27
C ASP A 127 -11.42 17.32 19.81
N ILE A 128 -12.37 16.62 20.44
CA ILE A 128 -12.76 15.25 20.07
C ILE A 128 -13.36 15.22 18.66
N SER A 129 -14.24 16.17 18.34
CA SER A 129 -14.87 16.27 17.02
C SER A 129 -13.83 16.52 15.92
N THR A 130 -12.85 17.37 16.20
CA THR A 130 -11.76 17.69 15.27
C THR A 130 -10.87 16.46 15.00
N ILE A 131 -10.44 15.76 16.05
CA ILE A 131 -9.62 14.55 15.91
C ILE A 131 -10.39 13.45 15.16
N PHE A 132 -11.68 13.29 15.47
CA PHE A 132 -12.53 12.32 14.79
C PHE A 132 -12.70 12.64 13.29
N THR A 133 -12.81 13.93 12.95
CA THR A 133 -12.84 14.39 11.55
C THR A 133 -11.56 14.01 10.81
N PHE A 134 -10.38 14.22 11.43
CA PHE A 134 -9.10 13.80 10.84
C PHE A 134 -9.00 12.28 10.67
N PHE A 135 -9.56 11.50 11.60
CA PHE A 135 -9.60 10.05 11.49
C PHE A 135 -10.46 9.58 10.31
N ILE A 136 -11.67 10.13 10.16
CA ILE A 136 -12.53 9.84 9.00
C ILE A 136 -11.84 10.23 7.70
N LEU A 137 -11.23 11.42 7.65
CA LEU A 137 -10.50 11.89 6.48
C LEU A 137 -9.35 10.94 6.13
N PHE A 138 -8.58 10.47 7.11
CA PHE A 138 -7.51 9.50 6.91
C PHE A 138 -8.04 8.19 6.30
N LEU A 139 -9.16 7.66 6.82
CA LEU A 139 -9.79 6.46 6.27
C LEU A 139 -10.28 6.67 4.83
N PHE A 140 -10.87 7.82 4.54
CA PHE A 140 -11.29 8.19 3.18
C PHE A 140 -10.09 8.20 2.21
N LEU A 141 -8.99 8.84 2.60
CA LEU A 141 -7.75 8.88 1.80
C LEU A 141 -7.16 7.47 1.59
N THR A 142 -7.25 6.58 2.57
CA THR A 142 -6.89 5.15 2.40
C THR A 142 -7.72 4.49 1.31
N VAL A 143 -9.04 4.69 1.31
CA VAL A 143 -9.93 4.09 0.31
C VAL A 143 -9.60 4.59 -1.09
N VAL A 144 -9.31 5.89 -1.22
CA VAL A 144 -8.85 6.48 -2.48
C VAL A 144 -7.55 5.83 -2.96
N GLU A 145 -6.54 5.73 -2.09
CA GLU A 145 -5.27 5.10 -2.47
C GLU A 145 -5.42 3.61 -2.83
N LEU A 146 -6.30 2.88 -2.13
CA LEU A 146 -6.61 1.49 -2.45
C LEU A 146 -7.18 1.35 -3.86
N ARG A 147 -8.15 2.21 -4.22
CA ARG A 147 -8.74 2.22 -5.57
C ARG A 147 -7.69 2.54 -6.64
N LEU A 148 -6.85 3.55 -6.42
CA LEU A 148 -5.79 3.93 -7.36
C LEU A 148 -4.74 2.82 -7.53
N THR A 149 -4.34 2.18 -6.43
CA THR A 149 -3.37 1.07 -6.46
C THR A 149 -3.93 -0.12 -7.22
N ASN A 150 -5.18 -0.51 -6.96
CA ASN A 150 -5.85 -1.60 -7.66
C ASN A 150 -6.02 -1.31 -9.16
N ALA A 151 -6.43 -0.09 -9.53
CA ALA A 151 -6.58 0.29 -10.92
C ALA A 151 -5.25 0.17 -11.70
N ARG A 152 -4.13 0.60 -11.10
CA ARG A 152 -2.80 0.46 -11.72
C ARG A 152 -2.31 -0.98 -11.77
N LEU A 153 -2.61 -1.79 -10.76
CA LEU A 153 -2.28 -3.23 -10.77
C LEU A 153 -3.01 -3.95 -11.89
N ILE A 154 -4.32 -3.71 -12.04
CA ILE A 154 -5.12 -4.27 -13.12
C ILE A 154 -4.57 -3.79 -14.47
N LYS A 155 -4.26 -2.50 -14.62
CA LYS A 155 -3.65 -1.97 -15.85
C LYS A 155 -2.33 -2.64 -16.19
N ALA A 156 -1.46 -2.90 -15.20
CA ALA A 156 -0.18 -3.58 -15.43
C ALA A 156 -0.38 -5.03 -15.89
N ILE A 157 -1.35 -5.73 -15.33
CA ILE A 157 -1.68 -7.13 -15.68
C ILE A 157 -2.35 -7.20 -17.06
N VAL A 158 -3.30 -6.31 -17.36
CA VAL A 158 -4.04 -6.27 -18.63
C VAL A 158 -3.16 -5.81 -19.79
N LYS A 159 -2.30 -4.80 -19.61
CA LYS A 159 -1.36 -4.32 -20.64
C LYS A 159 -0.33 -5.38 -21.07
N MET A 160 -0.22 -6.48 -20.32
CA MET A 160 0.59 -7.63 -20.70
C MET A 160 -0.20 -8.71 -21.45
N LYS A 161 -1.54 -8.69 -21.38
CA LYS A 161 -2.43 -9.57 -22.14
C LYS A 161 -2.50 -9.16 -23.61
N GLU A 162 -2.36 -7.87 -23.89
CA GLU A 162 -2.14 -7.36 -25.24
C GLU A 162 -0.66 -7.55 -25.58
N PRO A 163 -0.31 -8.41 -26.57
CA PRO A 163 1.05 -8.37 -27.10
C PRO A 163 1.28 -6.97 -27.65
N SER A 164 2.50 -6.47 -27.47
CA SER A 164 2.98 -5.28 -28.16
C SER A 164 2.81 -5.45 -29.67
N SER A 165 1.66 -5.06 -30.21
CA SER A 165 1.49 -4.77 -31.62
C SER A 165 2.01 -3.36 -31.86
N SER A 166 3.08 -3.25 -32.66
CA SER A 166 3.66 -2.03 -33.24
C SER A 166 4.22 -1.01 -32.23
N ILE A 167 5.47 -0.55 -32.29
CA ILE A 167 6.34 -0.19 -33.43
C ILE A 167 7.79 -0.49 -33.04
#